data_AF-A0A0S6X138-F1
#
_entry.id   AF-A0A0S6X138-F1
#
_cell.length_a   1.000
_cell.length_b   1.000
_cell.length_c   1.000
_cell.angle_alpha   90.00
_cell.angle_beta   90.00
_cell.angle_gamma   90.00
#
_symmetry.space_group_name_H-M   'P 1'
#
loop_
_entity.id
_entity.type
_entity.pdbx_description
1 polymer ?
#
loop_
_entity_poly.entity_id
_entity_poly.type
_entity_poly.pdbx_seq_one_letter_code
_entity_poly.pdbx_strand_id
1 'polypeptide(L)'
;MIRTALVGALLSSALALPACAQQAPVSAPAAPAAAATATAPAPRELHVPGNPILADGDYYSTDPAPFVAKDALWILAGRDMAEPEVNDFIMPEWQLLTTKDPASGDWTHYPAVARPHEVFDWAEEGRAYAGQIVPGPDGRYYFYAPVLEKDSDAKDRFAIGVAVADSPTGPWRDAHPEGPIISQRVPVANDIQNIDPTVLIDEDGKVYLYWGTFGQVRAIELEPDMVHTKGREREITGLTGFFEAPWILKRKGTYYMLYAGNKAGPDSDCTPAVYHACIGYGSAPSPFGPWTYRGVVLKPVSSTTSHPGAVEFKGQWYLAYHTADAQGGGHFRRSVALDKLEWDDSVRPARIREVVPTHREGPAPVPTRNVAAAAVPGASNSPVPVQYWIAALNDGVTRANPLPPEMWGSWRPDNPPRQWISYAWDAPVTLNGARLWFWNDQPAGASIGVAPPAAWHLEYWDAAARGWAPVKAEGPYGTQPGRFQEVAFAPVTTRCLRAVLEASGKGSEHAGLAVQEFEALAPEAALPRPRAEDAPAPQPCG
;
A
#
# COMPACT_ATOMS: atom_id res chain seq x y z
N MET A 1 14.79 -9.29 5.95
CA MET A 1 15.53 -8.20 5.28
C MET A 1 14.64 -6.99 4.94
N ILE A 2 13.64 -6.68 5.80
CA ILE A 2 12.88 -5.40 5.79
C ILE A 2 13.25 -4.55 7.04
N ARG A 3 13.91 -5.16 8.04
CA ARG A 3 14.27 -4.57 9.34
C ARG A 3 15.32 -3.44 9.31
N THR A 4 15.78 -2.96 8.16
CA THR A 4 16.92 -2.03 8.11
C THR A 4 16.78 -0.84 7.15
N ALA A 5 15.65 -0.68 6.45
CA ALA A 5 15.52 0.37 5.43
C ALA A 5 14.68 1.60 5.84
N LEU A 6 14.10 1.64 7.05
CA LEU A 6 13.29 2.79 7.50
C LEU A 6 13.74 3.44 8.82
N VAL A 7 14.83 2.98 9.44
CA VAL A 7 15.38 3.63 10.66
C VAL A 7 16.87 3.81 10.47
N GLY A 8 17.28 4.96 9.94
CA GLY A 8 18.70 5.17 9.61
C GLY A 8 19.06 6.58 9.17
N ALA A 9 18.65 7.63 9.88
CA ALA A 9 19.31 8.92 9.79
C ALA A 9 18.98 9.78 11.02
N LEU A 10 19.95 9.91 11.94
CA LEU A 10 20.28 11.14 12.69
C LEU A 10 21.30 10.81 13.77
N LEU A 11 22.58 10.80 13.39
CA LEU A 11 23.68 11.06 14.30
C LEU A 11 24.69 11.93 13.56
N SER A 12 24.78 13.19 13.96
CA SER A 12 25.98 14.00 13.73
C SER A 12 26.24 14.81 14.98
N SER A 13 27.36 14.48 15.58
CA SER A 13 28.00 15.06 16.75
C SER A 13 28.49 16.48 16.44
N ALA A 14 28.20 17.41 17.34
CA ALA A 14 28.92 18.67 17.47
C ALA A 14 29.46 18.77 18.89
N LEU A 15 30.79 18.66 19.02
CA LEU A 15 31.54 19.03 20.21
C LEU A 15 31.63 20.57 20.28
N ALA A 16 31.08 21.16 21.34
CA ALA A 16 31.44 22.50 21.77
C ALA A 16 31.60 22.51 23.31
N LEU A 17 32.75 22.97 23.77
CA LEU A 17 33.14 23.14 25.18
C LEU A 17 32.55 24.45 25.77
N PRO A 18 32.56 24.64 27.10
CA PRO A 18 31.48 25.30 27.83
C PRO A 18 31.71 26.80 28.04
N ALA A 19 30.61 27.56 28.16
CA ALA A 19 30.62 28.88 28.75
C ALA A 19 29.47 28.99 29.78
N CYS A 20 29.84 29.32 31.01
CA CYS A 20 28.93 29.69 32.10
C CYS A 20 28.10 30.94 31.74
N ALA A 21 26.80 30.96 32.07
CA ALA A 21 26.20 32.01 32.91
C ALA A 21 24.66 31.86 33.05
N GLN A 22 24.25 31.90 34.33
CA GLN A 22 23.05 32.53 34.91
C GLN A 22 21.65 31.91 34.69
N GLN A 23 21.15 31.35 35.79
CA GLN A 23 19.77 30.91 36.02
C GLN A 23 18.82 32.11 36.13
N ALA A 24 17.71 32.06 35.37
CA ALA A 24 16.54 32.92 35.56
C ALA A 24 15.56 32.27 36.57
N PRO A 25 14.74 33.06 37.29
CA PRO A 25 13.94 32.56 38.41
C PRO A 25 12.77 31.68 37.96
N VAL A 26 12.52 30.63 38.75
CA VAL A 26 11.43 29.67 38.57
C VAL A 26 10.10 30.32 38.98
N SER A 27 9.17 30.46 38.03
CA SER A 27 7.77 30.83 38.29
C SER A 27 6.94 29.57 38.62
N ALA A 28 6.14 29.67 39.69
CA ALA A 28 5.28 28.59 40.19
C ALA A 28 4.22 28.14 39.17
N PRO A 29 3.81 26.85 39.17
CA PRO A 29 2.85 26.33 38.21
C PRO A 29 1.43 26.84 38.50
N ALA A 30 0.73 27.29 37.46
CA ALA A 30 -0.69 27.56 37.49
C ALA A 30 -1.49 26.25 37.61
N ALA A 31 -2.60 26.28 38.33
CA ALA A 31 -3.51 25.15 38.50
C ALA A 31 -4.02 24.64 37.13
N PRO A 32 -4.21 23.31 36.96
CA PRO A 32 -4.65 22.76 35.68
C PRO A 32 -6.07 23.24 35.37
N ALA A 33 -6.22 23.90 34.22
CA ALA A 33 -7.53 24.10 33.61
C ALA A 33 -8.12 22.73 33.27
N ALA A 34 -9.40 22.53 33.63
CA ALA A 34 -10.13 21.32 33.26
C ALA A 34 -10.05 21.12 31.74
N ALA A 35 -9.49 19.99 31.32
CA ALA A 35 -9.43 19.62 29.91
C ALA A 35 -10.85 19.49 29.37
N ALA A 36 -11.21 20.33 28.40
CA ALA A 36 -12.42 20.16 27.63
C ALA A 36 -12.29 18.84 26.84
N THR A 37 -13.15 17.88 27.12
CA THR A 37 -13.29 16.67 26.29
C THR A 37 -13.69 17.11 24.88
N ALA A 38 -12.78 16.96 23.91
CA ALA A 38 -13.09 17.20 22.51
C ALA A 38 -14.24 16.27 22.11
N THR A 39 -15.36 16.85 21.72
CA THR A 39 -16.54 16.10 21.28
C THR A 39 -16.24 15.52 19.90
N ALA A 40 -16.50 14.22 19.69
CA ALA A 40 -16.27 13.57 18.41
C ALA A 40 -17.00 14.33 17.27
N PRO A 41 -16.41 14.43 16.06
CA PRO A 41 -17.06 15.09 14.94
C PRO A 41 -18.42 14.47 14.61
N ALA A 42 -19.37 15.29 14.20
CA ALA A 42 -20.69 14.81 13.79
C ALA A 42 -20.60 13.91 12.54
N PRO A 43 -21.50 12.92 12.39
CA PRO A 43 -21.57 12.11 11.17
C PRO A 43 -21.85 12.96 9.93
N ARG A 44 -21.34 12.52 8.78
CA ARG A 44 -21.47 13.17 7.48
C ARG A 44 -22.23 12.25 6.53
N GLU A 45 -23.24 12.78 5.85
CA GLU A 45 -23.87 12.08 4.73
C GLU A 45 -23.08 12.36 3.45
N LEU A 46 -22.85 11.32 2.66
CA LEU A 46 -22.03 11.32 1.46
C LEU A 46 -22.82 10.69 0.31
N HIS A 47 -22.61 11.22 -0.89
CA HIS A 47 -23.00 10.55 -2.12
C HIS A 47 -21.74 10.19 -2.91
N VAL A 48 -21.57 8.89 -3.19
CA VAL A 48 -20.36 8.25 -3.67
C VAL A 48 -20.66 7.67 -5.06
N PRO A 49 -20.29 8.37 -6.15
CA PRO A 49 -20.58 7.92 -7.51
C PRO A 49 -19.70 6.75 -7.98
N GLY A 50 -18.68 6.38 -7.19
CA GLY A 50 -17.77 5.29 -7.48
C GLY A 50 -16.57 5.31 -6.52
N ASN A 51 -15.77 4.24 -6.57
CA ASN A 51 -14.61 4.08 -5.70
C ASN A 51 -13.52 5.14 -5.93
N PRO A 52 -12.73 5.48 -4.89
CA PRO A 52 -12.91 5.07 -3.50
C PRO A 52 -14.10 5.79 -2.84
N ILE A 53 -14.55 5.30 -1.68
CA ILE A 53 -15.72 5.81 -0.93
C ILE A 53 -15.45 7.24 -0.45
N LEU A 54 -14.33 7.44 0.26
CA LEU A 54 -13.80 8.75 0.61
C LEU A 54 -12.74 9.13 -0.43
N ALA A 55 -12.93 10.23 -1.15
CA ALA A 55 -12.13 10.51 -2.34
C ALA A 55 -11.80 11.99 -2.57
N ASP A 56 -12.42 12.88 -1.80
CA ASP A 56 -12.21 14.34 -1.87
C ASP A 56 -10.88 14.79 -1.24
N GLY A 57 -10.22 13.90 -0.49
CA GLY A 57 -8.94 14.17 0.19
C GLY A 57 -9.10 14.80 1.58
N ASP A 58 -10.34 15.01 2.06
CA ASP A 58 -10.60 15.51 3.42
C ASP A 58 -10.31 14.42 4.47
N TYR A 59 -10.55 13.17 4.09
CA TYR A 59 -10.35 11.99 4.91
C TYR A 59 -9.80 10.84 4.07
N TYR A 60 -8.79 10.16 4.62
CA TYR A 60 -8.24 8.94 4.07
C TYR A 60 -8.66 7.78 4.97
N SER A 61 -9.07 6.67 4.36
CA SER A 61 -9.61 5.48 5.04
C SER A 61 -8.82 4.25 4.66
N THR A 62 -8.46 3.44 5.63
CA THR A 62 -7.59 2.29 5.39
C THR A 62 -7.96 1.07 6.21
N ASP A 63 -7.43 -0.07 5.79
CA ASP A 63 -7.51 -1.38 6.42
C ASP A 63 -8.96 -1.75 6.74
N PRO A 64 -9.81 -1.89 5.70
CA PRO A 64 -11.24 -1.99 5.88
C PRO A 64 -11.64 -3.33 6.49
N ALA A 65 -12.44 -3.27 7.56
CA ALA A 65 -13.09 -4.42 8.17
C ALA A 65 -14.62 -4.28 8.06
N PRO A 66 -15.24 -4.86 7.01
CA PRO A 66 -16.67 -4.79 6.80
C PRO A 66 -17.43 -5.77 7.71
N PHE A 67 -18.58 -5.36 8.22
CA PHE A 67 -19.52 -6.18 8.99
C PHE A 67 -20.96 -5.74 8.76
N VAL A 68 -21.93 -6.59 9.10
CA VAL A 68 -23.36 -6.29 8.96
C VAL A 68 -23.98 -6.13 10.33
N ALA A 69 -24.70 -5.03 10.53
CA ALA A 69 -25.42 -4.75 11.76
C ALA A 69 -26.63 -3.85 11.49
N LYS A 70 -27.75 -4.15 12.16
CA LYS A 70 -28.99 -3.33 12.11
C LYS A 70 -29.47 -3.04 10.67
N ASP A 71 -29.47 -4.06 9.81
CA ASP A 71 -29.84 -4.00 8.37
C ASP A 71 -28.98 -3.03 7.51
N ALA A 72 -27.77 -2.74 7.97
CA ALA A 72 -26.79 -1.93 7.24
C ALA A 72 -25.46 -2.66 7.11
N LEU A 73 -24.76 -2.36 6.01
CA LEU A 73 -23.35 -2.66 5.85
C LEU A 73 -22.55 -1.57 6.56
N TRP A 74 -21.58 -1.98 7.37
CA TRP A 74 -20.63 -1.11 8.04
C TRP A 74 -19.22 -1.48 7.59
N ILE A 75 -18.32 -0.51 7.57
CA ILE A 75 -16.90 -0.72 7.34
C ILE A 75 -16.14 0.07 8.40
N LEU A 76 -15.42 -0.63 9.27
CA LEU A 76 -14.41 -0.02 10.12
C LEU A 76 -13.17 0.25 9.28
N ALA A 77 -12.57 1.43 9.47
CA ALA A 77 -11.32 1.80 8.84
C ALA A 77 -10.45 2.60 9.81
N GLY A 78 -9.13 2.48 9.68
CA GLY A 78 -8.20 3.46 10.25
C GLY A 78 -8.28 4.79 9.49
N ARG A 79 -7.83 5.88 10.12
CA ARG A 79 -7.72 7.20 9.50
C ARG A 79 -6.27 7.54 9.19
N ASP A 80 -5.87 7.40 7.93
CA ASP A 80 -4.55 7.87 7.47
C ASP A 80 -4.50 9.42 7.51
N MET A 81 -3.40 9.99 8.03
CA MET A 81 -3.18 11.44 8.18
C MET A 81 -1.74 11.85 7.88
N ALA A 82 -0.97 11.05 7.15
CA ALA A 82 0.39 11.39 6.80
C ALA A 82 0.42 12.62 5.86
N GLU A 83 1.28 13.59 6.14
CA GLU A 83 1.55 14.71 5.23
C GLU A 83 2.09 14.21 3.88
N PRO A 84 1.93 14.97 2.78
CA PRO A 84 2.28 14.53 1.42
C PRO A 84 3.69 13.90 1.29
N GLU A 85 4.65 14.46 2.01
CA GLU A 85 6.05 14.06 2.04
C GLU A 85 6.41 13.05 3.15
N VAL A 86 5.46 12.52 3.90
CA VAL A 86 5.75 11.59 5.00
C VAL A 86 5.42 10.16 4.58
N ASN A 87 6.44 9.29 4.62
CA ASN A 87 6.32 7.85 4.37
C ASN A 87 6.18 7.07 5.69
N ASP A 88 5.12 7.36 6.44
CA ASP A 88 4.77 6.68 7.69
C ASP A 88 3.24 6.58 7.83
N PHE A 89 2.75 5.51 8.47
CA PHE A 89 1.34 5.32 8.76
C PHE A 89 0.93 6.13 9.99
N ILE A 90 0.62 7.40 9.77
CA ILE A 90 0.12 8.31 10.81
C ILE A 90 -1.40 8.10 10.94
N MET A 91 -1.78 7.30 11.94
CA MET A 91 -3.17 6.85 12.12
C MET A 91 -3.64 7.11 13.56
N PRO A 92 -4.18 8.29 13.90
CA PRO A 92 -4.50 8.62 15.28
C PRO A 92 -5.78 7.95 15.80
N GLU A 93 -6.71 7.60 14.91
CA GLU A 93 -8.05 7.16 15.29
C GLU A 93 -8.68 6.25 14.22
N TRP A 94 -9.73 5.53 14.64
CA TRP A 94 -10.60 4.76 13.74
C TRP A 94 -11.86 5.54 13.39
N GLN A 95 -12.42 5.24 12.22
CA GLN A 95 -13.63 5.83 11.64
C GLN A 95 -14.56 4.74 11.10
N LEU A 96 -15.83 5.06 10.84
CA LEU A 96 -16.79 4.13 10.23
C LEU A 96 -17.39 4.70 8.95
N LEU A 97 -17.67 3.82 8.00
CA LEU A 97 -18.54 4.06 6.86
C LEU A 97 -19.74 3.13 6.97
N THR A 98 -20.94 3.59 6.63
CA THR A 98 -22.12 2.71 6.58
C THR A 98 -23.05 3.05 5.43
N THR A 99 -23.75 2.05 4.93
CA THR A 99 -24.80 2.18 3.92
C THR A 99 -25.86 1.11 4.11
N LYS A 100 -27.09 1.41 3.67
CA LYS A 100 -28.18 0.42 3.59
C LYS A 100 -28.27 -0.24 2.20
N ASP A 101 -27.62 0.35 1.21
CA ASP A 101 -27.58 -0.09 -0.18
C ASP A 101 -26.31 0.45 -0.85
N PRO A 102 -25.24 -0.38 -0.96
CA PRO A 102 -24.01 0.02 -1.63
C PRO A 102 -24.22 0.56 -3.05
N ALA A 103 -25.27 0.11 -3.75
CA ALA A 103 -25.54 0.52 -5.12
C ALA A 103 -26.17 1.92 -5.24
N SER A 104 -26.75 2.48 -4.17
CA SER A 104 -27.33 3.83 -4.22
C SER A 104 -26.25 4.92 -4.23
N GLY A 105 -25.03 4.59 -3.79
CA GLY A 105 -23.97 5.56 -3.56
C GLY A 105 -24.17 6.37 -2.29
N ASP A 106 -25.22 6.15 -1.50
CA ASP A 106 -25.45 6.92 -0.28
C ASP A 106 -24.78 6.24 0.91
N TRP A 107 -23.90 7.00 1.57
CA TRP A 107 -23.11 6.55 2.71
C TRP A 107 -23.17 7.55 3.85
N THR A 108 -23.13 7.04 5.07
CA THR A 108 -22.87 7.86 6.27
C THR A 108 -21.44 7.58 6.74
N HIS A 109 -20.67 8.64 6.93
CA HIS A 109 -19.30 8.62 7.47
C HIS A 109 -19.28 9.12 8.91
N TYR A 110 -18.72 8.32 9.81
CA TYR A 110 -18.45 8.68 11.21
C TYR A 110 -16.95 8.96 11.33
N PRO A 111 -16.52 10.24 11.38
CA PRO A 111 -15.12 10.61 11.20
C PRO A 111 -14.16 10.12 12.28
N ALA A 112 -14.65 9.87 13.49
CA ALA A 112 -13.87 9.34 14.60
C ALA A 112 -14.80 8.57 15.55
N VAL A 113 -14.49 7.31 15.84
CA VAL A 113 -15.28 6.46 16.76
C VAL A 113 -14.48 5.89 17.93
N ALA A 114 -13.15 5.86 17.82
CA ALA A 114 -12.26 5.37 18.85
C ALA A 114 -10.83 5.87 18.63
N ARG A 115 -10.09 6.07 19.72
CA ARG A 115 -8.64 6.30 19.74
C ARG A 115 -7.96 5.24 20.61
N PRO A 116 -6.79 4.71 20.22
CA PRO A 116 -6.11 3.65 20.96
C PRO A 116 -6.02 3.87 22.47
N HIS A 117 -5.38 4.97 22.89
CA HIS A 117 -5.19 5.34 24.30
C HIS A 117 -6.45 5.78 25.05
N GLU A 118 -7.56 6.07 24.36
CA GLU A 118 -8.85 6.36 25.01
C GLU A 118 -9.65 5.10 25.28
N VAL A 119 -9.39 4.02 24.51
CA VAL A 119 -10.04 2.72 24.67
C VAL A 119 -9.26 1.82 25.61
N PHE A 120 -7.93 1.77 25.45
CA PHE A 120 -7.03 0.88 26.18
C PHE A 120 -6.03 1.70 26.99
N ASP A 121 -6.12 1.64 28.33
CA ASP A 121 -5.22 2.40 29.22
C ASP A 121 -3.75 2.01 29.04
N TRP A 122 -3.47 0.80 28.55
CA TRP A 122 -2.13 0.27 28.28
C TRP A 122 -1.60 0.60 26.88
N ALA A 123 -2.37 1.28 26.02
CA ALA A 123 -1.93 1.65 24.67
C ALA A 123 -1.16 2.99 24.64
N GLU A 124 -0.27 3.13 23.65
CA GLU A 124 0.30 4.42 23.27
C GLU A 124 -0.70 5.31 22.52
N GLU A 125 -0.36 6.59 22.38
CA GLU A 125 -1.14 7.51 21.56
C GLU A 125 -0.98 7.21 20.05
N GLY A 126 -2.10 7.16 19.34
CA GLY A 126 -2.15 6.89 17.90
C GLY A 126 -1.86 5.43 17.53
N ARG A 127 -1.54 5.20 16.24
CA ARG A 127 -1.37 3.86 15.63
C ARG A 127 -2.64 2.99 15.69
N ALA A 128 -3.77 3.59 15.33
CA ALA A 128 -5.07 2.97 15.16
C ALA A 128 -5.12 2.04 13.92
N TYR A 129 -4.28 1.00 13.91
CA TYR A 129 -4.11 0.07 12.79
C TYR A 129 -5.32 -0.85 12.61
N ALA A 130 -5.32 -1.60 11.51
CA ALA A 130 -6.31 -2.59 11.05
C ALA A 130 -7.07 -3.35 12.15
N GLY A 131 -8.15 -2.76 12.66
CA GLY A 131 -8.99 -3.40 13.64
C GLY A 131 -10.22 -4.06 13.02
N GLN A 132 -10.89 -4.93 13.77
CA GLN A 132 -12.11 -5.61 13.31
C GLN A 132 -13.21 -5.55 14.37
N ILE A 133 -14.41 -5.16 13.95
CA ILE A 133 -15.62 -5.23 14.78
C ILE A 133 -16.40 -6.50 14.43
N VAL A 134 -16.75 -7.29 15.44
CA VAL A 134 -17.56 -8.50 15.32
C VAL A 134 -18.81 -8.38 16.21
N PRO A 135 -20.02 -8.53 15.66
CA PRO A 135 -21.23 -8.69 16.47
C PRO A 135 -21.14 -9.99 17.29
N GLY A 136 -21.19 -9.86 18.62
CA GLY A 136 -21.11 -10.97 19.55
C GLY A 136 -22.44 -11.72 19.69
N PRO A 137 -22.40 -12.96 20.21
CA PRO A 137 -23.59 -13.79 20.41
C PRO A 137 -24.54 -13.22 21.49
N ASP A 138 -24.04 -12.31 22.33
CA ASP A 138 -24.79 -11.63 23.39
C ASP A 138 -25.47 -10.32 22.91
N GLY A 139 -25.35 -9.99 21.62
CA GLY A 139 -25.93 -8.80 21.01
C GLY A 139 -25.09 -7.53 21.16
N ARG A 140 -23.92 -7.60 21.81
CA ARG A 140 -22.94 -6.50 21.86
C ARG A 140 -21.97 -6.58 20.67
N TYR A 141 -21.10 -5.58 20.56
CA TYR A 141 -20.06 -5.50 19.53
C TYR A 141 -18.70 -5.61 20.19
N TYR A 142 -17.84 -6.46 19.63
CA TYR A 142 -16.47 -6.67 20.08
C TYR A 142 -15.51 -6.09 19.06
N PHE A 143 -14.60 -5.24 19.51
CA PHE A 143 -13.62 -4.54 18.68
C PHE A 143 -12.21 -5.04 19.00
N TYR A 144 -11.66 -5.85 18.10
CA TYR A 144 -10.28 -6.34 18.16
C TYR A 144 -9.37 -5.32 17.48
N ALA A 145 -8.43 -4.77 18.24
CA ALA A 145 -7.69 -3.59 17.83
C ALA A 145 -6.18 -3.82 18.00
N PRO A 146 -5.40 -3.81 16.90
CA PRO A 146 -3.95 -3.78 17.00
C PRO A 146 -3.49 -2.36 17.32
N VAL A 147 -2.75 -2.21 18.41
CA VAL A 147 -2.23 -0.94 18.94
C VAL A 147 -0.81 -1.14 19.48
N LEU A 148 -0.07 -0.05 19.68
CA LEU A 148 1.22 -0.12 20.37
C LEU A 148 1.01 -0.19 21.89
N GLU A 149 1.61 -1.19 22.53
CA GLU A 149 1.63 -1.33 23.99
C GLU A 149 2.63 -0.33 24.61
N LYS A 150 2.16 0.54 25.51
CA LYS A 150 3.01 1.51 26.23
C LYS A 150 3.95 0.81 27.22
N ASP A 151 5.13 1.36 27.46
CA ASP A 151 6.12 0.85 28.43
C ASP A 151 6.58 -0.61 28.22
N SER A 152 6.40 -1.14 27.02
CA SER A 152 6.76 -2.52 26.66
C SER A 152 8.22 -2.63 26.20
N ASP A 153 8.97 -3.59 26.77
CA ASP A 153 10.35 -3.94 26.36
C ASP A 153 10.43 -4.90 25.15
N ALA A 154 9.30 -5.20 24.51
CA ALA A 154 9.22 -6.09 23.37
C ALA A 154 9.93 -5.46 22.17
N LYS A 155 10.54 -6.29 21.32
CA LYS A 155 11.25 -5.80 20.13
C LYS A 155 10.30 -5.12 19.16
N ASP A 156 9.10 -5.68 19.02
CA ASP A 156 7.96 -5.03 18.38
C ASP A 156 6.85 -4.93 19.42
N ARG A 157 6.30 -3.72 19.57
CA ARG A 157 5.35 -3.39 20.63
C ARG A 157 3.89 -3.46 20.17
N PHE A 158 3.63 -3.85 18.92
CA PHE A 158 2.27 -4.10 18.50
C PHE A 158 1.67 -5.28 19.25
N ALA A 159 0.47 -5.04 19.77
CA ALA A 159 -0.32 -5.97 20.53
C ALA A 159 -1.80 -5.78 20.17
N ILE A 160 -2.63 -6.80 20.39
CA ILE A 160 -4.05 -6.78 20.07
C ILE A 160 -4.84 -6.76 21.38
N GLY A 161 -5.64 -5.70 21.53
CA GLY A 161 -6.66 -5.58 22.57
C GLY A 161 -8.03 -5.99 22.07
N VAL A 162 -8.98 -6.16 22.99
CA VAL A 162 -10.40 -6.34 22.68
C VAL A 162 -11.23 -5.37 23.52
N ALA A 163 -12.07 -4.58 22.85
CA ALA A 163 -13.01 -3.68 23.48
C ALA A 163 -14.46 -4.11 23.21
N VAL A 164 -15.40 -3.63 24.00
CA VAL A 164 -16.84 -3.98 23.88
C VAL A 164 -17.72 -2.73 23.91
N ALA A 165 -18.82 -2.75 23.15
CA ALA A 165 -19.83 -1.70 23.11
C ALA A 165 -21.24 -2.23 22.80
N ASP A 166 -22.27 -1.47 23.17
CA ASP A 166 -23.68 -1.79 22.85
C ASP A 166 -24.12 -1.27 21.46
N SER A 167 -23.26 -0.49 20.80
CA SER A 167 -23.50 0.08 19.47
C SER A 167 -22.24 -0.03 18.60
N PRO A 168 -22.38 -0.17 17.27
CA PRO A 168 -21.24 -0.16 16.35
C PRO A 168 -20.37 1.11 16.46
N THR A 169 -20.96 2.21 16.92
CA THR A 169 -20.30 3.52 17.07
C THR A 169 -19.69 3.75 18.46
N GLY A 170 -19.67 2.74 19.33
CA GLY A 170 -19.27 2.90 20.72
C GLY A 170 -20.35 3.54 21.62
N PRO A 171 -19.97 4.10 22.79
CA PRO A 171 -18.60 4.22 23.28
C PRO A 171 -17.98 2.85 23.57
N TRP A 172 -16.70 2.71 23.23
CA TRP A 172 -15.93 1.48 23.43
C TRP A 172 -15.34 1.43 24.85
N ARG A 173 -15.29 0.24 25.43
CA ARG A 173 -14.67 -0.03 26.73
C ARG A 173 -13.71 -1.19 26.61
N ASP A 174 -12.52 -1.09 27.20
CA ASP A 174 -11.60 -2.22 27.31
C ASP A 174 -12.31 -3.42 27.95
N ALA A 175 -12.34 -4.55 27.24
CA ALA A 175 -12.93 -5.79 27.74
C ALA A 175 -11.91 -6.67 28.46
N HIS A 176 -10.62 -6.32 28.42
CA HIS A 176 -9.51 -7.03 29.05
C HIS A 176 -8.49 -6.02 29.63
N PRO A 177 -8.87 -5.27 30.68
CA PRO A 177 -8.09 -4.13 31.22
C PRO A 177 -6.72 -4.51 31.82
N GLU A 178 -6.45 -5.79 32.03
CA GLU A 178 -5.16 -6.31 32.48
C GLU A 178 -4.06 -6.24 31.41
N GLY A 179 -4.40 -6.00 30.14
CA GLY A 179 -3.44 -5.81 29.05
C GLY A 179 -3.92 -6.37 27.70
N PRO A 180 -3.03 -6.50 26.71
CA PRO A 180 -3.40 -7.11 25.43
C PRO A 180 -3.74 -8.60 25.59
N ILE A 181 -4.61 -9.12 24.73
CA ILE A 181 -4.88 -10.56 24.63
C ILE A 181 -3.83 -11.27 23.75
N ILE A 182 -3.21 -10.56 22.81
CA ILE A 182 -2.11 -11.05 21.95
C ILE A 182 -0.98 -10.02 21.93
N SER A 183 0.27 -10.44 22.11
CA SER A 183 1.48 -9.62 21.93
C SER A 183 2.69 -10.52 21.64
N GLN A 184 3.91 -9.95 21.64
CA GLN A 184 5.13 -10.77 21.62
C GLN A 184 5.35 -11.56 22.93
N ARG A 185 4.57 -11.33 23.98
CA ARG A 185 4.68 -12.04 25.28
C ARG A 185 3.49 -12.94 25.58
N VAL A 186 2.28 -12.53 25.19
CA VAL A 186 1.04 -13.24 25.52
C VAL A 186 0.27 -13.63 24.25
N PRO A 187 -0.50 -14.73 24.28
CA PRO A 187 -0.44 -15.81 25.26
C PRO A 187 0.85 -16.65 25.08
N VAL A 188 1.49 -16.56 23.92
CA VAL A 188 2.71 -17.31 23.55
C VAL A 188 3.77 -16.35 23.02
N ALA A 189 4.97 -16.44 23.58
CA ALA A 189 6.08 -15.59 23.18
C ALA A 189 6.46 -15.79 21.70
N ASN A 190 6.71 -14.69 21.00
CA ASN A 190 7.04 -14.68 19.57
C ASN A 190 7.82 -13.41 19.16
N ASP A 191 8.25 -13.34 17.89
CA ASP A 191 9.08 -12.25 17.38
C ASP A 191 8.50 -11.58 16.11
N ILE A 192 7.21 -11.81 15.83
CA ILE A 192 6.47 -11.16 14.74
C ILE A 192 5.82 -9.86 15.20
N GLN A 193 5.39 -9.06 14.22
CA GLN A 193 4.50 -7.93 14.47
C GLN A 193 3.07 -8.48 14.60
N ASN A 194 2.47 -8.37 15.78
CA ASN A 194 1.15 -8.93 16.09
C ASN A 194 0.06 -7.89 15.74
N ILE A 195 -0.34 -7.86 14.48
CA ILE A 195 -1.36 -6.96 13.94
C ILE A 195 -2.38 -7.72 13.10
N ASP A 196 -3.37 -6.98 12.60
CA ASP A 196 -4.41 -7.42 11.68
C ASP A 196 -5.23 -8.61 12.20
N PRO A 197 -5.89 -8.48 13.37
CA PRO A 197 -6.79 -9.50 13.86
C PRO A 197 -7.95 -9.75 12.89
N THR A 198 -8.30 -11.01 12.72
CA THR A 198 -9.58 -11.42 12.14
C THR A 198 -10.22 -12.52 12.97
N VAL A 199 -11.52 -12.43 13.19
CA VAL A 199 -12.30 -13.28 14.08
C VAL A 199 -13.48 -13.89 13.35
N LEU A 200 -13.64 -15.21 13.54
CA LEU A 200 -14.79 -15.98 13.06
C LEU A 200 -15.54 -16.55 14.25
N ILE A 201 -16.82 -16.23 14.39
CA ILE A 201 -17.76 -17.01 15.21
C ILE A 201 -18.36 -18.07 14.30
N ASP A 202 -18.08 -19.34 14.60
CA ASP A 202 -18.55 -20.46 13.81
C ASP A 202 -19.98 -20.87 14.19
N GLU A 203 -20.63 -21.64 13.33
CA GLU A 203 -22.01 -22.12 13.47
C GLU A 203 -22.21 -23.00 14.73
N ASP A 204 -21.14 -23.60 15.24
CA ASP A 204 -21.13 -24.39 16.49
C ASP A 204 -20.86 -23.53 17.75
N GLY A 205 -20.75 -22.21 17.59
CA GLY A 205 -20.51 -21.25 18.67
C GLY A 205 -19.05 -21.10 19.10
N LYS A 206 -18.11 -21.81 18.45
CA LYS A 206 -16.68 -21.58 18.72
C LYS A 206 -16.20 -20.30 18.04
N VAL A 207 -15.23 -19.66 18.68
CA VAL A 207 -14.68 -18.39 18.23
C VAL A 207 -13.22 -18.60 17.88
N TYR A 208 -12.81 -18.17 16.70
CA TYR A 208 -11.44 -18.32 16.21
C TYR A 208 -10.86 -16.95 15.89
N LEU A 209 -9.70 -16.63 16.46
CA LEU A 209 -8.92 -15.44 16.17
C LEU A 209 -7.68 -15.82 15.36
N TYR A 210 -7.43 -15.10 14.28
CA TYR A 210 -6.21 -15.16 13.46
C TYR A 210 -5.55 -13.79 13.42
N TRP A 211 -4.24 -13.78 13.25
CA TRP A 211 -3.44 -12.56 13.08
C TRP A 211 -2.10 -12.90 12.43
N GLY A 212 -1.32 -11.89 12.04
CA GLY A 212 0.08 -12.09 11.72
C GLY A 212 0.57 -11.33 10.51
N THR A 213 1.88 -11.42 10.30
CA THR A 213 2.65 -10.63 9.33
C THR A 213 3.85 -11.43 8.82
N PHE A 214 4.42 -10.95 7.72
CA PHE A 214 5.69 -11.35 7.09
C PHE A 214 5.91 -12.86 7.00
N GLY A 215 4.94 -13.57 6.42
CA GLY A 215 5.03 -15.01 6.18
C GLY A 215 4.56 -15.89 7.34
N GLN A 216 4.10 -15.31 8.46
CA GLN A 216 3.54 -16.07 9.58
C GLN A 216 2.09 -15.67 9.84
N VAL A 217 1.19 -16.66 9.75
CA VAL A 217 -0.19 -16.55 10.22
C VAL A 217 -0.31 -17.38 11.49
N ARG A 218 -0.87 -16.78 12.53
CA ARG A 218 -1.13 -17.42 13.82
C ARG A 218 -2.63 -17.49 14.06
N ALA A 219 -3.06 -18.47 14.83
CA ALA A 219 -4.46 -18.69 15.14
C ALA A 219 -4.65 -19.26 16.55
N ILE A 220 -5.73 -18.88 17.22
CA ILE A 220 -6.13 -19.42 18.52
C ILE A 220 -7.67 -19.47 18.62
N GLU A 221 -8.19 -20.39 19.41
CA GLU A 221 -9.61 -20.36 19.79
C GLU A 221 -9.79 -19.33 20.92
N LEU A 222 -10.92 -18.63 20.97
CA LEU A 222 -11.33 -17.82 22.11
C LEU A 222 -12.46 -18.56 22.86
N GLU A 223 -12.60 -18.24 24.14
CA GLU A 223 -13.79 -18.60 24.91
C GLU A 223 -15.03 -17.90 24.32
N PRO A 224 -16.24 -18.44 24.57
CA PRO A 224 -17.50 -17.83 24.07
C PRO A 224 -17.76 -16.40 24.57
N ASP A 225 -17.00 -15.92 25.55
CA ASP A 225 -17.07 -14.54 26.02
C ASP A 225 -16.41 -13.52 25.08
N MET A 226 -15.78 -14.01 24.00
CA MET A 226 -15.08 -13.26 22.95
C MET A 226 -13.78 -12.58 23.42
N VAL A 227 -13.33 -12.81 24.66
CA VAL A 227 -12.22 -12.09 25.27
C VAL A 227 -11.05 -13.03 25.58
N HIS A 228 -11.31 -14.13 26.29
CA HIS A 228 -10.23 -14.96 26.81
C HIS A 228 -9.78 -16.00 25.79
N THR A 229 -8.47 -16.22 25.68
CA THR A 229 -7.91 -17.25 24.80
C THR A 229 -8.18 -18.65 25.33
N LYS A 230 -8.40 -19.61 24.43
CA LYS A 230 -8.68 -21.00 24.74
C LYS A 230 -7.76 -21.96 23.97
N GLY A 231 -7.15 -22.88 24.71
CA GLY A 231 -6.31 -23.92 24.13
C GLY A 231 -4.93 -23.41 23.69
N ARG A 232 -4.41 -23.96 22.59
CA ARG A 232 -3.06 -23.67 22.10
C ARG A 232 -3.11 -22.84 20.83
N GLU A 233 -2.23 -21.85 20.76
CA GLU A 233 -1.91 -21.15 19.52
C GLU A 233 -1.38 -22.14 18.45
N ARG A 234 -1.71 -21.89 17.19
CA ARG A 234 -1.28 -22.65 16.03
C ARG A 234 -0.72 -21.74 14.95
N GLU A 235 0.40 -22.15 14.39
CA GLU A 235 0.87 -21.60 13.13
C GLU A 235 0.05 -22.18 11.97
N ILE A 236 -0.41 -21.30 11.09
CA ILE A 236 -1.19 -21.64 9.90
C ILE A 236 -0.26 -21.70 8.69
N THR A 237 -0.25 -22.85 8.03
CA THR A 237 0.60 -23.12 6.85
C THR A 237 -0.25 -23.56 5.66
N GLY A 238 0.33 -23.48 4.45
CA GLY A 238 -0.35 -23.87 3.19
C GLY A 238 -0.89 -22.69 2.36
N LEU A 239 -0.72 -21.46 2.86
CA LEU A 239 -0.94 -20.22 2.11
C LEU A 239 0.37 -19.81 1.42
N THR A 240 0.28 -19.30 0.19
CA THR A 240 1.46 -18.93 -0.60
C THR A 240 1.66 -17.42 -0.59
N GLY A 241 2.87 -16.97 -0.25
CA GLY A 241 3.22 -15.55 -0.24
C GLY A 241 2.44 -14.73 0.79
N PHE A 242 2.03 -15.31 1.92
CA PHE A 242 1.35 -14.54 2.97
C PHE A 242 2.25 -13.37 3.42
N PHE A 243 1.72 -12.15 3.34
CA PHE A 243 2.41 -10.93 3.77
C PHE A 243 1.79 -10.39 5.06
N GLU A 244 0.48 -10.14 5.11
CA GLU A 244 -0.24 -9.66 6.30
C GLU A 244 -1.77 -9.78 6.10
N ALA A 245 -2.56 -9.15 6.97
CA ALA A 245 -3.99 -8.93 6.81
C ALA A 245 -4.84 -10.19 6.55
N PRO A 246 -4.78 -11.22 7.43
CA PRO A 246 -5.66 -12.37 7.28
C PRO A 246 -7.13 -11.93 7.41
N TRP A 247 -8.01 -12.49 6.58
CA TRP A 247 -9.45 -12.32 6.66
C TRP A 247 -10.17 -13.65 6.54
N ILE A 248 -10.70 -14.14 7.66
CA ILE A 248 -11.37 -15.44 7.76
C ILE A 248 -12.86 -15.31 7.42
N LEU A 249 -13.38 -16.25 6.63
CA LEU A 249 -14.82 -16.42 6.43
C LEU A 249 -15.16 -17.88 6.21
N LYS A 250 -16.42 -18.25 6.46
CA LYS A 250 -16.96 -19.60 6.18
C LYS A 250 -18.11 -19.50 5.19
N ARG A 251 -18.11 -20.38 4.19
CA ARG A 251 -19.21 -20.50 3.22
C ARG A 251 -19.47 -21.97 2.89
N LYS A 252 -20.73 -22.41 3.06
CA LYS A 252 -21.20 -23.77 2.73
C LYS A 252 -20.28 -24.87 3.31
N GLY A 253 -19.88 -24.73 4.57
CA GLY A 253 -19.03 -25.70 5.27
C GLY A 253 -17.53 -25.65 4.93
N THR A 254 -17.09 -24.71 4.08
CA THR A 254 -15.66 -24.51 3.77
C THR A 254 -15.17 -23.20 4.39
N TYR A 255 -13.97 -23.22 4.98
CA TYR A 255 -13.30 -22.02 5.48
C TYR A 255 -12.45 -21.42 4.36
N TYR A 256 -12.44 -20.11 4.27
CA TYR A 256 -11.66 -19.33 3.33
C TYR A 256 -10.85 -18.27 4.09
N MET A 257 -9.60 -18.07 3.69
CA MET A 257 -8.72 -17.03 4.22
C MET A 257 -8.31 -16.17 3.04
N LEU A 258 -8.78 -14.93 2.99
CA LEU A 258 -8.19 -13.91 2.14
C LEU A 258 -7.02 -13.28 2.89
N TYR A 259 -6.01 -12.80 2.19
CA TYR A 259 -4.87 -12.15 2.83
C TYR A 259 -4.12 -11.24 1.88
N ALA A 260 -3.42 -10.24 2.42
CA ALA A 260 -2.43 -9.48 1.66
C ALA A 260 -1.28 -10.42 1.28
N GLY A 261 -1.11 -10.65 -0.02
CA GLY A 261 -0.10 -11.52 -0.59
C GLY A 261 1.07 -10.73 -1.17
N ASN A 262 2.29 -11.23 -0.97
CA ASN A 262 3.49 -10.76 -1.63
C ASN A 262 4.32 -11.95 -2.10
N LYS A 263 4.12 -12.30 -3.36
CA LYS A 263 4.97 -13.21 -4.11
C LYS A 263 5.44 -12.37 -5.28
N ALA A 264 6.64 -11.82 -5.23
CA ALA A 264 7.12 -10.95 -6.30
C ALA A 264 7.95 -11.73 -7.33
N GLY A 265 7.88 -11.32 -8.59
CA GLY A 265 8.75 -11.83 -9.64
C GLY A 265 8.09 -11.88 -11.02
N PRO A 266 8.86 -12.16 -12.08
CA PRO A 266 8.39 -12.11 -13.46
C PRO A 266 7.26 -13.11 -13.76
N ASP A 267 7.25 -14.26 -13.10
CA ASP A 267 6.21 -15.30 -13.26
C ASP A 267 5.16 -15.27 -12.14
N SER A 268 5.10 -14.16 -11.39
CA SER A 268 4.18 -14.08 -10.27
C SER A 268 2.73 -13.84 -10.72
N ASP A 269 1.83 -14.59 -10.12
CA ASP A 269 0.39 -14.36 -10.19
C ASP A 269 -0.09 -13.21 -9.28
N CYS A 270 0.77 -12.73 -8.37
CA CYS A 270 0.46 -11.76 -7.33
C CYS A 270 1.05 -10.38 -7.62
N THR A 271 2.35 -10.16 -7.43
CA THR A 271 2.94 -8.81 -7.51
C THR A 271 4.13 -8.77 -8.46
N PRO A 272 4.31 -7.66 -9.22
CA PRO A 272 5.50 -7.48 -10.05
C PRO A 272 6.75 -7.13 -9.22
N ALA A 273 6.57 -6.56 -8.02
CA ALA A 273 7.65 -6.09 -7.16
C ALA A 273 7.44 -6.43 -5.67
N VAL A 274 8.52 -6.53 -4.90
CA VAL A 274 8.50 -6.90 -3.46
C VAL A 274 7.91 -5.84 -2.54
N TYR A 275 7.66 -4.63 -3.02
CA TYR A 275 7.03 -3.56 -2.25
C TYR A 275 5.56 -3.36 -2.60
N HIS A 276 4.96 -4.33 -3.30
CA HIS A 276 3.55 -4.31 -3.67
C HIS A 276 2.85 -5.54 -3.10
N ALA A 277 1.55 -5.43 -2.84
CA ALA A 277 0.71 -6.53 -2.38
C ALA A 277 -0.48 -6.76 -3.32
N CYS A 278 -0.88 -8.02 -3.46
CA CYS A 278 -2.16 -8.44 -4.03
C CYS A 278 -3.08 -8.96 -2.89
N ILE A 279 -4.32 -9.36 -3.19
CA ILE A 279 -5.12 -10.18 -2.26
C ILE A 279 -5.11 -11.62 -2.74
N GLY A 280 -4.38 -12.47 -2.04
CA GLY A 280 -4.40 -13.92 -2.22
C GLY A 280 -5.53 -14.56 -1.40
N TYR A 281 -5.84 -15.82 -1.70
CA TYR A 281 -6.73 -16.60 -0.82
C TYR A 281 -6.41 -18.09 -0.79
N GLY A 282 -6.86 -18.74 0.29
CA GLY A 282 -6.84 -20.18 0.45
C GLY A 282 -8.15 -20.72 0.98
N SER A 283 -8.30 -22.05 0.96
CA SER A 283 -9.45 -22.76 1.52
C SER A 283 -9.01 -23.88 2.46
N ALA A 284 -9.83 -24.20 3.46
CA ALA A 284 -9.61 -25.32 4.37
C ALA A 284 -10.92 -26.03 4.76
N PRO A 285 -10.86 -27.33 5.11
CA PRO A 285 -12.01 -28.07 5.63
C PRO A 285 -12.28 -27.84 7.13
N SER A 286 -11.31 -27.26 7.85
CA SER A 286 -11.42 -26.91 9.27
C SER A 286 -10.80 -25.53 9.51
N PRO A 287 -11.12 -24.84 10.61
CA PRO A 287 -10.62 -23.48 10.87
C PRO A 287 -9.09 -23.47 10.90
N PHE A 288 -8.47 -24.46 11.56
CA PHE A 288 -7.02 -24.55 11.64
C PHE A 288 -6.35 -25.26 10.44
N GLY A 289 -7.07 -25.49 9.34
CA GLY A 289 -6.52 -26.12 8.13
C GLY A 289 -6.86 -27.61 7.97
N PRO A 290 -6.08 -28.36 7.17
CA PRO A 290 -4.96 -27.87 6.35
C PRO A 290 -5.45 -26.85 5.32
N TRP A 291 -4.70 -25.75 5.16
CA TRP A 291 -5.01 -24.73 4.18
C TRP A 291 -4.40 -25.06 2.82
N THR A 292 -5.08 -24.64 1.76
CA THR A 292 -4.61 -24.79 0.37
C THR A 292 -4.79 -23.47 -0.35
N TYR A 293 -3.70 -22.90 -0.88
CA TYR A 293 -3.74 -21.72 -1.76
C TYR A 293 -4.64 -21.94 -2.99
N ARG A 294 -5.42 -20.93 -3.34
CA ARG A 294 -6.43 -20.97 -4.42
C ARG A 294 -6.25 -19.88 -5.48
N GLY A 295 -5.20 -19.08 -5.40
CA GLY A 295 -4.88 -18.02 -6.34
C GLY A 295 -5.11 -16.62 -5.77
N VAL A 296 -5.19 -15.65 -6.67
CA VAL A 296 -5.38 -14.23 -6.37
C VAL A 296 -6.84 -13.85 -6.60
N VAL A 297 -7.42 -13.09 -5.65
CA VAL A 297 -8.76 -12.50 -5.71
C VAL A 297 -8.70 -11.08 -6.23
N LEU A 298 -7.69 -10.30 -5.83
CA LEU A 298 -7.50 -8.92 -6.28
C LEU A 298 -6.05 -8.71 -6.70
N LYS A 299 -5.84 -8.27 -7.94
CA LYS A 299 -4.51 -7.86 -8.42
C LYS A 299 -4.04 -6.60 -7.69
N PRO A 300 -2.73 -6.28 -7.72
CA PRO A 300 -2.24 -5.07 -7.08
C PRO A 300 -2.97 -3.83 -7.59
N VAL A 301 -3.33 -2.93 -6.67
CA VAL A 301 -4.01 -1.66 -6.95
C VAL A 301 -3.03 -0.49 -6.75
N SER A 302 -3.49 0.76 -6.76
CA SER A 302 -2.62 1.95 -6.67
C SER A 302 -1.88 2.13 -5.34
N SER A 303 -2.29 1.45 -4.27
CA SER A 303 -1.54 1.39 -3.01
C SER A 303 -0.51 0.24 -3.02
N THR A 304 0.61 0.43 -2.32
CA THR A 304 1.64 -0.61 -2.16
C THR A 304 1.20 -1.72 -1.20
N THR A 305 0.49 -1.37 -0.13
CA THR A 305 -0.19 -2.33 0.73
C THR A 305 -1.57 -2.68 0.19
N SER A 306 -2.10 -3.81 0.67
CA SER A 306 -3.48 -4.25 0.41
C SER A 306 -4.01 -4.87 1.70
N HIS A 307 -5.32 -4.78 1.93
CA HIS A 307 -5.96 -5.33 3.12
C HIS A 307 -7.37 -5.81 2.78
N PRO A 308 -7.67 -7.12 2.83
CA PRO A 308 -8.98 -7.65 2.49
C PRO A 308 -9.98 -7.53 3.64
N GLY A 309 -11.20 -7.15 3.29
CA GLY A 309 -12.38 -7.36 4.10
C GLY A 309 -13.50 -7.91 3.24
N ALA A 310 -14.05 -9.09 3.55
CA ALA A 310 -15.13 -9.69 2.76
C ALA A 310 -16.37 -9.99 3.61
N VAL A 311 -17.54 -9.62 3.10
CA VAL A 311 -18.81 -9.79 3.81
C VAL A 311 -19.96 -10.09 2.85
N GLU A 312 -20.94 -10.85 3.31
CA GLU A 312 -22.23 -11.00 2.63
C GLU A 312 -23.23 -9.98 3.17
N PHE A 313 -23.81 -9.18 2.28
CA PHE A 313 -24.86 -8.22 2.62
C PHE A 313 -26.03 -8.34 1.64
N LYS A 314 -27.23 -8.61 2.18
CA LYS A 314 -28.48 -8.77 1.42
C LYS A 314 -28.36 -9.74 0.23
N GLY A 315 -27.64 -10.85 0.43
CA GLY A 315 -27.46 -11.93 -0.55
C GLY A 315 -26.36 -11.69 -1.59
N GLN A 316 -25.62 -10.58 -1.50
CA GLN A 316 -24.47 -10.28 -2.33
C GLN A 316 -23.20 -10.25 -1.48
N TRP A 317 -22.15 -10.92 -1.95
CA TRP A 317 -20.83 -10.80 -1.34
C TRP A 317 -20.09 -9.57 -1.87
N TYR A 318 -19.36 -8.90 -0.99
CA TYR A 318 -18.53 -7.75 -1.30
C TYR A 318 -17.11 -7.95 -0.79
N LEU A 319 -16.15 -7.37 -1.50
CA LEU A 319 -14.76 -7.19 -1.08
C LEU A 319 -14.51 -5.70 -0.84
N ALA A 320 -14.24 -5.34 0.40
CA ALA A 320 -13.64 -4.07 0.78
C ALA A 320 -12.11 -4.21 0.75
N TYR A 321 -11.44 -3.20 0.23
CA TYR A 321 -9.99 -3.07 0.16
C TYR A 321 -9.63 -1.57 0.16
N HIS A 322 -8.36 -1.20 0.24
CA HIS A 322 -7.96 0.21 0.08
C HIS A 322 -7.19 0.44 -1.22
N THR A 323 -7.16 1.70 -1.66
CA THR A 323 -6.42 2.19 -2.83
C THR A 323 -5.70 3.49 -2.46
N ALA A 324 -4.91 4.04 -3.38
CA ALA A 324 -4.34 5.39 -3.29
C ALA A 324 -5.04 6.41 -4.21
N ASP A 325 -6.27 6.11 -4.65
CA ASP A 325 -6.96 6.83 -5.75
C ASP A 325 -7.67 8.13 -5.31
N ALA A 326 -7.77 8.39 -4.01
CA ALA A 326 -8.35 9.63 -3.51
C ALA A 326 -7.51 10.85 -3.93
N GLN A 327 -8.14 12.02 -4.02
CA GLN A 327 -7.41 13.27 -4.25
C GLN A 327 -6.34 13.45 -3.16
N GLY A 328 -5.08 13.69 -3.56
CA GLY A 328 -3.95 13.79 -2.64
C GLY A 328 -3.48 12.45 -2.05
N GLY A 329 -4.07 11.33 -2.47
CA GLY A 329 -3.80 9.99 -1.98
C GLY A 329 -2.39 9.48 -2.27
N GLY A 330 -2.00 8.44 -1.54
CA GLY A 330 -0.71 7.80 -1.65
C GLY A 330 -0.61 6.56 -0.78
N HIS A 331 0.58 5.97 -0.70
CA HIS A 331 0.81 4.73 0.06
C HIS A 331 0.49 4.84 1.57
N PHE A 332 0.47 6.06 2.10
CA PHE A 332 0.16 6.39 3.51
C PHE A 332 -1.05 7.33 3.66
N ARG A 333 -1.79 7.50 2.57
CA ARG A 333 -3.04 8.27 2.45
C ARG A 333 -4.00 7.45 1.60
N ARG A 334 -4.38 6.31 2.13
CA ARG A 334 -5.18 5.29 1.43
C ARG A 334 -6.66 5.58 1.54
N SER A 335 -7.48 5.01 0.68
CA SER A 335 -8.94 5.16 0.74
C SER A 335 -9.66 3.88 0.35
N VAL A 336 -10.66 3.53 1.15
CA VAL A 336 -11.43 2.29 1.01
C VAL A 336 -12.24 2.30 -0.29
N ALA A 337 -12.17 1.19 -1.00
CA ALA A 337 -13.01 0.82 -2.14
C ALA A 337 -13.85 -0.41 -1.76
N LEU A 338 -15.01 -0.57 -2.41
CA LEU A 338 -15.89 -1.71 -2.25
C LEU A 338 -16.33 -2.22 -3.62
N ASP A 339 -16.14 -3.50 -3.88
CA ASP A 339 -16.59 -4.16 -5.12
C ASP A 339 -17.31 -5.46 -4.82
N LYS A 340 -18.10 -5.93 -5.78
CA LYS A 340 -18.79 -7.23 -5.66
C LYS A 340 -17.76 -8.35 -5.70
N LEU A 341 -17.92 -9.30 -4.80
CA LEU A 341 -17.19 -10.57 -4.80
C LEU A 341 -18.12 -11.67 -5.31
N GLU A 342 -17.67 -12.37 -6.34
CA GLU A 342 -18.45 -13.44 -6.98
C GLU A 342 -17.86 -14.82 -6.72
N TRP A 343 -18.74 -15.81 -6.69
CA TRP A 343 -18.37 -17.21 -6.47
C TRP A 343 -18.59 -18.03 -7.74
N ASP A 344 -17.65 -18.91 -8.05
CA ASP A 344 -17.85 -20.01 -8.98
C ASP A 344 -18.15 -21.28 -8.19
N ASP A 345 -19.45 -21.60 -8.10
CA ASP A 345 -19.98 -22.79 -7.44
C ASP A 345 -19.92 -24.06 -8.33
N SER A 346 -19.39 -23.98 -9.57
CA SER A 346 -19.26 -25.15 -10.47
C SER A 346 -18.11 -26.10 -10.09
N VAL A 347 -17.20 -25.62 -9.23
CA VAL A 347 -16.05 -26.38 -8.72
C VAL A 347 -16.16 -26.61 -7.20
N ARG A 348 -15.42 -27.60 -6.67
CA ARG A 348 -15.40 -27.90 -5.23
C ARG A 348 -13.97 -27.89 -4.66
N PRO A 349 -13.68 -27.10 -3.61
CA PRO A 349 -14.55 -26.08 -3.01
C PRO A 349 -14.86 -24.95 -4.01
N ALA A 350 -15.94 -24.19 -3.76
CA ALA A 350 -16.30 -23.07 -4.62
C ALA A 350 -15.13 -22.08 -4.71
N ARG A 351 -14.86 -21.57 -5.91
CA ARG A 351 -13.75 -20.64 -6.18
C ARG A 351 -14.24 -19.20 -6.02
N ILE A 352 -13.42 -18.31 -5.48
CA ILE A 352 -13.66 -16.87 -5.55
C ILE A 352 -13.17 -16.38 -6.92
N ARG A 353 -14.03 -15.66 -7.63
CA ARG A 353 -13.66 -15.03 -8.91
C ARG A 353 -12.78 -13.81 -8.66
N GLU A 354 -11.87 -13.55 -9.58
CA GLU A 354 -11.05 -12.34 -9.53
C GLU A 354 -11.97 -11.11 -9.57
N VAL A 355 -11.78 -10.21 -8.62
CA VAL A 355 -12.50 -8.95 -8.50
C VAL A 355 -11.88 -7.97 -9.48
N VAL A 356 -12.72 -7.32 -10.27
CA VAL A 356 -12.34 -6.20 -11.13
C VAL A 356 -12.69 -4.92 -10.38
N PRO A 357 -11.71 -4.11 -9.94
CA PRO A 357 -11.96 -2.81 -9.33
C PRO A 357 -12.89 -1.94 -10.17
N THR A 358 -13.94 -1.42 -9.55
CA THR A 358 -14.63 -0.27 -10.13
C THR A 358 -13.91 1.01 -9.73
N HIS A 359 -13.99 2.03 -10.58
CA HIS A 359 -13.42 3.35 -10.32
C HIS A 359 -14.50 4.39 -10.59
N ARG A 360 -14.47 5.50 -9.84
CA ARG A 360 -15.23 6.70 -10.23
C ARG A 360 -14.75 7.21 -11.59
N GLU A 361 -15.64 7.86 -12.32
CA GLU A 361 -15.25 8.55 -13.54
C GLU A 361 -14.21 9.62 -13.22
N GLY A 362 -13.03 9.47 -13.80
CA GLY A 362 -11.96 10.47 -13.72
C GLY A 362 -12.26 11.67 -14.62
N PRO A 363 -11.48 12.76 -14.48
CA PRO A 363 -11.56 13.86 -15.42
C PRO A 363 -11.29 13.37 -16.85
N ALA A 364 -11.95 13.98 -17.83
CA ALA A 364 -11.72 13.67 -19.24
C ALA A 364 -10.22 13.84 -19.58
N PRO A 365 -9.62 12.92 -20.36
CA PRO A 365 -8.23 13.04 -20.76
C PRO A 365 -7.98 14.38 -21.46
N VAL A 366 -6.92 15.08 -21.06
CA VAL A 366 -6.51 16.33 -21.71
C VAL A 366 -5.46 16.05 -22.80
N PRO A 367 -5.45 16.81 -23.91
CA PRO A 367 -4.41 16.68 -24.90
C PRO A 367 -3.01 16.88 -24.28
N THR A 368 -2.09 15.98 -24.59
CA THR A 368 -0.70 16.01 -24.14
C THR A 368 0.25 15.77 -25.30
N ARG A 369 1.48 16.28 -25.19
CA ARG A 369 2.58 15.94 -26.11
C ARG A 369 3.21 14.58 -25.76
N ASN A 370 3.04 14.09 -24.53
CA ASN A 370 3.63 12.82 -24.09
C ASN A 370 2.96 11.63 -24.78
N VAL A 371 3.73 10.88 -25.58
CA VAL A 371 3.29 9.67 -26.28
C VAL A 371 3.92 8.39 -25.70
N ALA A 372 4.59 8.47 -24.55
CA ALA A 372 5.24 7.32 -23.91
C ALA A 372 4.26 6.22 -23.48
N ALA A 373 3.03 6.57 -23.10
CA ALA A 373 1.98 5.60 -22.74
C ALA A 373 1.57 4.67 -23.91
N ALA A 374 1.92 5.02 -25.15
CA ALA A 374 1.70 4.20 -26.34
C ALA A 374 2.87 3.23 -26.62
N ALA A 375 3.96 3.30 -25.85
CA ALA A 375 5.16 2.49 -26.04
C ALA A 375 5.23 1.32 -25.06
N VAL A 376 6.04 0.33 -25.42
CA VAL A 376 6.52 -0.69 -24.47
C VAL A 376 7.88 -0.25 -23.92
N PRO A 377 8.04 -0.14 -22.58
CA PRO A 377 9.32 0.18 -21.98
C PRO A 377 10.28 -1.02 -22.00
N GLY A 378 11.57 -0.74 -22.17
CA GLY A 378 12.65 -1.72 -22.10
C GLY A 378 13.87 -1.16 -21.37
N ALA A 379 14.71 -2.03 -20.80
CA ALA A 379 15.91 -1.62 -20.08
C ALA A 379 17.07 -2.62 -20.26
N SER A 380 18.30 -2.14 -20.15
CA SER A 380 19.52 -2.97 -20.23
C SER A 380 19.69 -3.92 -19.06
N ASN A 381 19.03 -3.65 -17.94
CA ASN A 381 19.12 -4.45 -16.72
C ASN A 381 17.94 -5.41 -16.53
N SER A 382 17.19 -5.70 -17.60
CA SER A 382 16.08 -6.67 -17.58
C SER A 382 16.56 -8.11 -17.34
N PRO A 383 15.91 -8.90 -16.47
CA PRO A 383 14.79 -8.51 -15.61
C PRO A 383 15.24 -7.53 -14.52
N VAL A 384 14.48 -6.45 -14.31
CA VAL A 384 14.79 -5.41 -13.32
C VAL A 384 14.87 -6.00 -11.91
N PRO A 385 15.68 -5.44 -10.99
CA PRO A 385 15.68 -5.87 -9.59
C PRO A 385 14.26 -5.85 -9.01
N VAL A 386 13.92 -6.88 -8.25
CA VAL A 386 12.53 -7.18 -7.84
C VAL A 386 11.87 -6.10 -6.98
N GLN A 387 12.62 -5.13 -6.46
CA GLN A 387 12.03 -3.96 -5.81
C GLN A 387 11.46 -2.92 -6.79
N TYR A 388 11.97 -2.84 -8.01
CA TYR A 388 11.62 -1.80 -8.99
C TYR A 388 10.64 -2.33 -10.03
N TRP A 389 10.02 -1.42 -10.78
CA TRP A 389 9.06 -1.77 -11.81
C TRP A 389 9.30 -0.99 -13.09
N ILE A 390 9.37 -1.70 -14.21
CA ILE A 390 9.68 -1.09 -15.51
C ILE A 390 8.52 -0.24 -16.05
N ALA A 391 7.29 -0.57 -15.65
CA ALA A 391 6.10 0.16 -16.10
C ALA A 391 6.04 1.58 -15.51
N ALA A 392 6.72 1.84 -14.39
CA ALA A 392 6.81 3.18 -13.81
C ALA A 392 7.35 4.20 -14.82
N LEU A 393 8.23 3.78 -15.74
CA LEU A 393 8.80 4.69 -16.74
C LEU A 393 7.75 5.45 -17.55
N ASN A 394 6.56 4.89 -17.80
CA ASN A 394 5.53 5.51 -18.64
C ASN A 394 4.12 5.35 -18.09
N ASP A 395 3.96 5.29 -16.77
CA ASP A 395 2.65 5.29 -16.12
C ASP A 395 2.10 6.72 -15.91
N GLY A 396 2.94 7.74 -16.15
CA GLY A 396 2.56 9.15 -16.01
C GLY A 396 2.57 9.64 -14.57
N VAL A 397 3.16 8.88 -13.64
CA VAL A 397 3.15 9.17 -12.21
C VAL A 397 4.54 9.61 -11.74
N THR A 398 4.58 10.75 -11.04
CA THR A 398 5.76 11.19 -10.30
C THR A 398 5.32 11.58 -8.90
N ARG A 399 6.10 11.21 -7.88
CA ARG A 399 5.83 11.58 -6.50
C ARG A 399 7.01 12.33 -5.88
N ALA A 400 6.69 13.15 -4.88
CA ALA A 400 7.69 13.84 -4.09
C ALA A 400 8.58 12.85 -3.33
N ASN A 401 7.96 11.85 -2.69
CA ASN A 401 8.65 10.80 -1.94
C ASN A 401 8.21 9.41 -2.40
N PRO A 402 8.62 9.00 -3.61
CA PRO A 402 8.17 7.73 -4.17
C PRO A 402 8.73 6.56 -3.36
N LEU A 403 8.02 5.43 -3.38
CA LEU A 403 8.55 4.15 -2.91
C LEU A 403 8.63 3.18 -4.08
N PRO A 404 9.59 2.25 -4.14
CA PRO A 404 9.48 1.15 -5.08
C PRO A 404 8.09 0.48 -4.89
N PRO A 405 7.35 0.13 -5.94
CA PRO A 405 7.72 0.06 -7.36
C PRO A 405 7.55 1.34 -8.21
N GLU A 406 7.33 2.53 -7.66
CA GLU A 406 7.04 3.79 -8.40
C GLU A 406 8.24 4.36 -9.20
N MET A 407 9.21 3.53 -9.52
CA MET A 407 10.37 3.87 -10.33
C MET A 407 10.92 2.62 -11.00
N TRP A 408 11.50 2.81 -12.18
CA TRP A 408 12.54 1.92 -12.65
C TRP A 408 13.80 2.16 -11.82
N GLY A 409 14.55 1.10 -11.55
CA GLY A 409 15.82 1.18 -10.86
C GLY A 409 16.80 0.10 -11.32
N SER A 410 18.09 0.41 -11.19
CA SER A 410 19.17 -0.48 -11.63
C SER A 410 20.01 -1.06 -10.51
N TRP A 411 19.73 -0.71 -9.25
CA TRP A 411 20.62 -1.04 -8.14
C TRP A 411 20.85 -2.55 -7.99
N ARG A 412 22.12 -2.93 -8.10
CA ARG A 412 22.72 -4.23 -7.77
C ARG A 412 24.05 -3.99 -7.06
N PRO A 413 24.66 -5.01 -6.41
CA PRO A 413 25.98 -4.86 -5.81
C PRO A 413 27.10 -4.45 -6.79
N ASP A 414 26.94 -4.75 -8.08
CA ASP A 414 27.94 -4.61 -9.15
C ASP A 414 27.38 -3.83 -10.35
N ASN A 415 26.95 -2.58 -10.14
CA ASN A 415 26.39 -1.78 -11.23
C ASN A 415 27.43 -1.48 -12.32
N PRO A 416 27.08 -1.64 -13.61
CA PRO A 416 27.96 -1.22 -14.70
C PRO A 416 28.02 0.32 -14.81
N PRO A 417 29.06 0.87 -15.45
CA PRO A 417 29.22 2.32 -15.66
C PRO A 417 28.12 2.94 -16.52
N ARG A 418 27.42 2.12 -17.31
CA ARG A 418 26.42 2.57 -18.28
C ARG A 418 25.21 1.65 -18.28
N GLN A 419 24.03 2.24 -18.34
CA GLN A 419 22.75 1.56 -18.54
C GLN A 419 21.95 2.28 -19.62
N TRP A 420 20.89 1.67 -20.12
CA TRP A 420 19.91 2.33 -20.97
C TRP A 420 18.49 1.91 -20.59
N ILE A 421 17.56 2.87 -20.76
CA ILE A 421 16.12 2.63 -20.78
C ILE A 421 15.57 3.07 -22.14
N SER A 422 14.49 2.46 -22.61
CA SER A 422 14.03 2.63 -23.98
C SER A 422 12.51 2.49 -24.11
N TYR A 423 11.99 3.02 -25.21
CA TYR A 423 10.65 2.81 -25.69
C TYR A 423 10.67 2.19 -27.08
N ALA A 424 9.72 1.27 -27.30
CA ALA A 424 9.37 0.76 -28.61
C ALA A 424 7.88 0.98 -28.88
N TRP A 425 7.56 1.66 -29.98
CA TRP A 425 6.20 1.85 -30.47
C TRP A 425 5.85 0.84 -31.57
N ASP A 426 4.56 0.49 -31.67
CA ASP A 426 4.04 -0.40 -32.72
C ASP A 426 4.20 0.22 -34.11
N ALA A 427 4.09 1.56 -34.21
CA ALA A 427 4.29 2.34 -35.43
C ALA A 427 5.27 3.51 -35.18
N PRO A 428 5.94 4.05 -36.22
CA PRO A 428 6.80 5.22 -36.06
C PRO A 428 6.03 6.42 -35.50
N VAL A 429 6.64 7.11 -34.54
CA VAL A 429 6.15 8.36 -33.97
C VAL A 429 7.12 9.49 -34.30
N THR A 430 6.62 10.71 -34.42
CA THR A 430 7.45 11.92 -34.56
C THR A 430 7.61 12.57 -33.19
N LEU A 431 8.86 12.77 -32.77
CA LEU A 431 9.23 13.34 -31.47
C LEU A 431 10.10 14.57 -31.69
N ASN A 432 9.96 15.59 -30.85
CA ASN A 432 10.82 16.78 -30.82
C ASN A 432 11.23 17.18 -29.39
N GLY A 433 10.99 16.30 -28.42
CA GLY A 433 11.49 16.46 -27.07
C GLY A 433 11.37 15.17 -26.26
N ALA A 434 12.06 15.12 -25.14
CA ALA A 434 11.88 14.10 -24.12
C ALA A 434 12.29 14.66 -22.75
N ARG A 435 11.79 14.06 -21.66
CA ARG A 435 12.16 14.48 -20.30
C ARG A 435 12.16 13.31 -19.33
N LEU A 436 13.11 13.28 -18.41
CA LEU A 436 13.22 12.23 -17.38
C LEU A 436 13.10 12.84 -15.98
N TRP A 437 12.46 12.11 -15.07
CA TRP A 437 12.43 12.43 -13.65
C TRP A 437 13.33 11.45 -12.87
N PHE A 438 14.54 11.88 -12.53
CA PHE A 438 15.48 11.04 -11.77
C PHE A 438 15.11 10.96 -10.29
N TRP A 439 15.37 9.80 -9.67
CA TRP A 439 15.31 9.59 -8.22
C TRP A 439 16.67 9.16 -7.67
N ASN A 440 16.93 9.47 -6.40
CA ASN A 440 18.17 9.11 -5.71
C ASN A 440 17.98 8.99 -4.19
N ASP A 441 18.73 8.10 -3.57
CA ASP A 441 18.95 8.03 -2.10
C ASP A 441 20.38 8.44 -1.70
N GLN A 442 21.27 8.63 -2.69
CA GLN A 442 22.64 9.10 -2.51
C GLN A 442 22.90 10.37 -3.32
N PRO A 443 23.84 11.24 -2.89
CA PRO A 443 24.18 12.45 -3.62
C PRO A 443 24.83 12.13 -4.98
N ALA A 444 24.81 13.10 -5.90
CA ALA A 444 25.51 13.00 -7.19
C ALA A 444 27.00 12.69 -7.00
N GLY A 445 27.54 11.80 -7.83
CA GLY A 445 28.94 11.34 -7.75
C GLY A 445 29.20 10.22 -6.73
N ALA A 446 28.19 9.75 -5.99
CA ALA A 446 28.33 8.56 -5.14
C ALA A 446 28.58 7.29 -5.98
N SER A 447 29.26 6.30 -5.38
CA SER A 447 29.51 4.97 -5.96
C SER A 447 28.70 3.85 -5.30
N ILE A 448 27.79 4.22 -4.40
CA ILE A 448 26.94 3.32 -3.63
C ILE A 448 25.47 3.74 -3.78
N GLY A 449 24.55 2.88 -3.36
CA GLY A 449 23.11 3.18 -3.41
C GLY A 449 22.65 3.56 -4.81
N VAL A 450 21.67 4.45 -4.90
CA VAL A 450 21.17 5.04 -6.14
C VAL A 450 21.50 6.53 -6.16
N ALA A 451 22.26 6.94 -7.17
CA ALA A 451 22.67 8.32 -7.36
C ALA A 451 22.14 8.86 -8.69
N PRO A 452 22.00 10.19 -8.83
CA PRO A 452 21.73 10.79 -10.12
C PRO A 452 22.82 10.40 -11.14
N PRO A 453 22.49 10.26 -12.44
CA PRO A 453 23.48 9.94 -13.45
C PRO A 453 24.56 11.02 -13.54
N ALA A 454 25.78 10.60 -13.86
CA ALA A 454 26.89 11.53 -14.13
C ALA A 454 26.64 12.31 -15.44
N ALA A 455 26.05 11.63 -16.43
CA ALA A 455 25.61 12.19 -17.69
C ALA A 455 24.54 11.28 -18.31
N TRP A 456 23.81 11.79 -19.29
CA TRP A 456 22.97 10.97 -20.15
C TRP A 456 22.80 11.62 -21.51
N HIS A 457 22.35 10.83 -22.48
CA HIS A 457 21.96 11.33 -23.80
C HIS A 457 20.86 10.47 -24.41
N LEU A 458 20.18 11.01 -25.43
CA LEU A 458 19.16 10.28 -26.18
C LEU A 458 19.72 9.73 -27.49
N GLU A 459 19.23 8.57 -27.87
CA GLU A 459 19.45 7.96 -29.17
C GLU A 459 18.12 7.47 -29.74
N TYR A 460 17.98 7.51 -31.05
CA TYR A 460 16.82 6.98 -31.76
C TYR A 460 17.24 5.86 -32.71
N TRP A 461 16.32 4.95 -33.01
CA TRP A 461 16.56 3.95 -34.04
C TRP A 461 16.37 4.55 -35.43
N ASP A 462 17.44 4.58 -36.22
CA ASP A 462 17.41 4.91 -37.63
C ASP A 462 17.13 3.62 -38.42
N ALA A 463 15.91 3.51 -38.94
CA ALA A 463 15.47 2.35 -39.71
C ALA A 463 16.25 2.20 -41.04
N ALA A 464 16.71 3.30 -41.64
CA ALA A 464 17.47 3.27 -42.88
C ALA A 464 18.91 2.79 -42.64
N ALA A 465 19.54 3.27 -41.56
CA ALA A 465 20.88 2.81 -41.16
C ALA A 465 20.88 1.46 -40.43
N ARG A 466 19.70 0.98 -40.00
CA ARG A 466 19.53 -0.20 -39.13
C ARG A 466 20.42 -0.12 -37.89
N GLY A 467 20.43 1.05 -37.24
CA GLY A 467 21.32 1.34 -36.12
C GLY A 467 20.78 2.46 -35.22
N TRP A 468 21.34 2.54 -34.01
CA TRP A 468 21.08 3.66 -33.10
C TRP A 468 21.89 4.89 -33.53
N ALA A 469 21.21 6.03 -33.64
CA ALA A 469 21.81 7.31 -33.97
C ALA A 469 21.59 8.31 -32.81
N PRO A 470 22.54 9.20 -32.52
CA PRO A 470 22.39 10.19 -31.46
C PRO A 470 21.31 11.21 -31.81
N VAL A 471 20.51 11.60 -30.81
CA VAL A 471 19.61 12.74 -30.92
C VAL A 471 20.42 14.03 -30.77
N LYS A 472 20.27 14.94 -31.73
CA LYS A 472 20.92 16.26 -31.70
C LYS A 472 20.10 17.22 -30.83
N ALA A 473 20.40 17.25 -29.54
CA ALA A 473 19.77 18.15 -28.58
C ALA A 473 20.04 19.64 -28.85
N GLU A 474 19.06 20.48 -28.56
CA GLU A 474 19.15 21.95 -28.61
C GLU A 474 19.64 22.57 -27.29
N GLY A 475 19.83 21.77 -26.25
CA GLY A 475 20.26 22.19 -24.92
C GLY A 475 21.00 21.09 -24.15
N PRO A 476 21.42 21.36 -22.90
CA PRO A 476 22.14 20.40 -22.08
C PRO A 476 21.24 19.27 -21.56
N TYR A 477 21.84 18.11 -21.34
CA TYR A 477 21.21 17.01 -20.61
C TYR A 477 21.42 17.21 -19.10
N GLY A 478 20.40 17.77 -18.43
CA GLY A 478 20.45 18.00 -16.98
C GLY A 478 20.31 16.71 -16.17
N THR A 479 20.93 16.61 -14.99
CA THR A 479 20.95 15.38 -14.17
C THR A 479 20.29 15.54 -12.81
N GLN A 480 19.60 16.67 -12.57
CA GLN A 480 19.08 16.96 -11.24
C GLN A 480 17.85 16.08 -10.91
N PRO A 481 17.83 15.42 -9.74
CA PRO A 481 16.70 14.59 -9.32
C PRO A 481 15.53 15.45 -8.81
N GLY A 482 14.37 14.80 -8.62
CA GLY A 482 13.18 15.43 -8.02
C GLY A 482 12.48 16.46 -8.91
N ARG A 483 12.81 16.49 -10.22
CA ARG A 483 12.09 17.23 -11.26
C ARG A 483 12.44 16.73 -12.65
N PHE A 484 11.62 17.09 -13.64
CA PHE A 484 11.91 16.81 -15.04
C PHE A 484 13.20 17.49 -15.54
N GLN A 485 14.05 16.69 -16.16
CA GLN A 485 15.19 17.12 -16.97
C GLN A 485 14.79 17.04 -18.44
N GLU A 486 14.38 18.16 -19.03
CA GLU A 486 13.84 18.23 -20.39
C GLU A 486 14.91 18.54 -21.43
N VAL A 487 14.78 17.90 -22.60
CA VAL A 487 15.62 18.09 -23.76
C VAL A 487 14.75 18.24 -24.99
N ALA A 488 14.89 19.37 -25.68
CA ALA A 488 14.30 19.62 -27.00
C ALA A 488 15.29 19.25 -28.11
N PHE A 489 14.75 18.84 -29.26
CA PHE A 489 15.55 18.49 -30.44
C PHE A 489 14.73 18.65 -31.73
N ALA A 490 15.43 18.80 -32.85
CA ALA A 490 14.79 18.81 -34.17
C ALA A 490 13.95 17.53 -34.38
N PRO A 491 12.75 17.62 -35.00
CA PRO A 491 11.86 16.47 -35.11
C PRO A 491 12.52 15.21 -35.70
N VAL A 492 12.37 14.09 -34.99
CA VAL A 492 12.84 12.76 -35.40
C VAL A 492 11.63 11.84 -35.51
N THR A 493 11.53 11.09 -36.61
CA THR A 493 10.51 10.03 -36.76
C THR A 493 11.17 8.68 -36.57
N THR A 494 10.75 7.94 -35.54
CA THR A 494 11.36 6.65 -35.17
C THR A 494 10.33 5.71 -34.53
N ARG A 495 10.64 4.41 -34.52
CA ARG A 495 9.92 3.41 -33.73
C ARG A 495 10.52 3.20 -32.33
N CYS A 496 11.76 3.63 -32.10
CA CYS A 496 12.40 3.45 -30.81
C CYS A 496 13.25 4.65 -30.41
N LEU A 497 13.14 4.99 -29.13
CA LEU A 497 13.93 6.01 -28.45
C LEU A 497 14.57 5.36 -27.23
N ARG A 498 15.84 5.66 -26.94
CA ARG A 498 16.48 5.25 -25.68
C ARG A 498 17.22 6.40 -25.02
N ALA A 499 17.19 6.42 -23.71
CA ALA A 499 18.10 7.22 -22.88
C ALA A 499 19.26 6.33 -22.44
N VAL A 500 20.48 6.71 -22.81
CA VAL A 500 21.72 6.09 -22.35
C VAL A 500 22.21 6.88 -21.14
N LEU A 501 22.35 6.20 -20.01
CA LEU A 501 22.64 6.79 -18.71
C LEU A 501 24.03 6.35 -18.25
N GLU A 502 24.91 7.31 -17.97
CA GLU A 502 26.21 7.07 -17.35
C GLU A 502 26.07 7.16 -15.82
N ALA A 503 26.40 6.08 -15.13
CA ALA A 503 26.28 5.99 -13.68
C ALA A 503 27.31 6.87 -12.97
N SER A 504 26.88 7.51 -11.86
CA SER A 504 27.82 8.10 -10.91
C SER A 504 28.72 7.02 -10.30
N GLY A 505 29.99 7.33 -10.07
CA GLY A 505 30.93 6.36 -9.52
C GLY A 505 32.39 6.79 -9.55
N LYS A 506 33.27 5.92 -9.05
CA LYS A 506 34.73 6.10 -9.05
C LYS A 506 35.41 4.76 -9.36
N GLY A 507 36.41 4.79 -10.24
CA GLY A 507 37.12 3.58 -10.62
C GLY A 507 36.18 2.55 -11.24
N SER A 508 36.08 1.37 -10.62
CA SER A 508 35.19 0.29 -11.03
C SER A 508 33.86 0.23 -10.26
N GLU A 509 33.63 1.15 -9.32
CA GLU A 509 32.44 1.16 -8.48
C GLU A 509 31.45 2.22 -8.96
N HIS A 510 30.22 1.80 -9.24
CA HIS A 510 29.15 2.67 -9.72
C HIS A 510 27.88 2.50 -8.88
N ALA A 511 27.21 3.62 -8.64
CA ALA A 511 25.89 3.63 -8.05
C ALA A 511 24.85 3.06 -9.03
N GLY A 512 23.73 2.59 -8.48
CA GLY A 512 22.53 2.35 -9.27
C GLY A 512 21.93 3.66 -9.79
N LEU A 513 21.03 3.53 -10.74
CA LEU A 513 20.26 4.60 -11.36
C LEU A 513 18.78 4.35 -11.13
N ALA A 514 17.97 5.40 -11.03
CA ALA A 514 16.51 5.28 -10.98
C ALA A 514 15.82 6.44 -11.68
N VAL A 515 14.68 6.13 -12.28
CA VAL A 515 13.83 7.06 -13.04
C VAL A 515 12.39 6.78 -12.65
N GLN A 516 11.69 7.80 -12.16
CA GLN A 516 10.26 7.71 -11.88
C GLN A 516 9.48 7.70 -13.18
N GLU A 517 9.74 8.68 -14.07
CA GLU A 517 9.00 8.85 -15.33
C GLU A 517 9.96 9.25 -16.46
N PHE A 518 9.71 8.73 -17.67
CA PHE A 518 10.39 9.09 -18.91
C PHE A 518 9.36 9.44 -19.99
N GLU A 519 9.20 10.73 -20.26
CA GLU A 519 8.25 11.19 -21.27
C GLU A 519 8.91 11.37 -22.63
N ALA A 520 8.20 10.99 -23.69
CA ALA A 520 8.57 11.21 -25.08
C ALA A 520 7.57 12.19 -25.72
N LEU A 521 8.05 13.35 -26.19
CA LEU A 521 7.20 14.48 -26.55
C LEU A 521 7.06 14.63 -28.08
N ALA A 522 5.82 14.55 -28.57
CA ALA A 522 5.45 14.87 -29.94
C ALA A 522 5.42 16.39 -30.19
N PRO A 523 5.52 16.86 -31.45
CA PRO A 523 5.44 18.28 -31.76
C PRO A 523 4.13 18.96 -31.33
N GLU A 524 3.01 18.25 -31.45
CA GLU A 524 1.68 18.75 -31.11
C GLU A 524 1.03 17.90 -30.03
N ALA A 525 0.18 18.52 -29.22
CA ALA A 525 -0.58 17.81 -28.20
C ALA A 525 -1.78 17.09 -28.84
N ALA A 526 -2.01 15.86 -28.43
CA ALA A 526 -3.17 15.06 -28.83
C ALA A 526 -3.74 14.33 -27.62
N LEU A 527 -4.99 13.86 -27.72
CA LEU A 527 -5.55 13.00 -26.69
C LEU A 527 -4.65 11.77 -26.51
N PRO A 528 -4.28 11.41 -25.26
CA PRO A 528 -3.51 10.22 -24.97
C PRO A 528 -4.15 8.98 -25.61
N ARG A 529 -3.31 8.13 -26.20
CA ARG A 529 -3.72 6.82 -26.71
C ARG A 529 -2.81 5.76 -26.10
N PRO A 530 -3.11 5.31 -24.87
CA PRO A 530 -2.37 4.22 -24.25
C PRO A 530 -2.37 3.00 -25.15
N ARG A 531 -1.29 2.24 -25.10
CA ARG A 531 -1.21 0.96 -25.79
C ARG A 531 -2.24 0.01 -25.20
N ALA A 532 -2.93 -0.77 -26.05
CA ALA A 532 -3.85 -1.78 -25.55
C ALA A 532 -3.09 -2.85 -24.76
N GLU A 533 -3.64 -3.26 -23.61
CA GLU A 533 -3.00 -4.21 -22.68
C GLU A 533 -2.71 -5.57 -23.36
N ASP A 534 -3.65 -6.05 -24.17
CA ASP A 534 -3.54 -7.33 -24.91
C ASP A 534 -2.73 -7.24 -26.22
N ALA A 535 -2.17 -6.08 -26.56
CA ALA A 535 -1.46 -5.94 -27.83
C ALA A 535 -0.11 -6.72 -27.82
N PRO A 536 0.21 -7.47 -28.88
CA PRO A 536 1.44 -8.28 -28.94
C PRO A 536 2.68 -7.40 -28.93
N ALA A 537 3.72 -7.77 -28.18
CA ALA A 537 4.92 -6.95 -28.02
C ALA A 537 5.45 -6.40 -29.36
N PRO A 538 5.85 -5.11 -29.42
CA PRO A 538 6.35 -4.49 -30.64
C PRO A 538 7.61 -5.21 -31.12
N GLN A 539 7.83 -5.25 -32.43
CA GLN A 539 9.07 -5.79 -32.97
C GLN A 539 10.28 -5.02 -32.41
N PRO A 540 11.33 -5.71 -31.95
CA PRO A 540 12.55 -5.08 -31.48
C PRO A 540 13.15 -4.16 -32.55
N CYS A 541 13.64 -2.99 -32.14
CA CYS A 541 14.40 -2.10 -33.01
C CYS A 541 15.88 -2.47 -33.05
N GLY A 542 16.31 -3.70 -32.77
CA GLY A 542 17.72 -4.08 -32.73
C GLY A 542 17.93 -5.52 -32.33
#